data_AF-A0A8S3QYZ0-F1
#
_entry.id   AF-A0A8S3QYZ0-F1
#
_cell.length_a   1.000
_cell.length_b   1.000
_cell.length_c   1.000
_cell.angle_alpha   90.00
_cell.angle_beta   90.00
_cell.angle_gamma   90.00
#
_symmetry.space_group_name_H-M   'P 1'
#
loop_
_entity.id
_entity.type
_entity.pdbx_description
1 polymer ?
#
loop_
_entity_poly.entity_id
_entity_poly.type
_entity_poly.pdbx_seq_one_letter_code
_entity_poly.pdbx_strand_id
1 'polypeptide(L)'
;MALSLTVEETNFLRLVALTIGVAPRAVRCYFDGVFHPNNLQTTLLNQQKTIDNLRYRKKVLTSVQYNTLFHSGSAVTSKNFDITLMICLLRNISGIAPPVTGYDTLPSPSDISKGADLARIKHYRNKIAHSTDSKLLSQEFEDAWNDLGTAIGRLGGIVFQQECFSLKSSNLDSECYKDILLNIRHSQDEVSHTMANMVEALTKKTLDMENILQDTVPQNIRGKEYVQLNKLIIE
;
A
#
# COMPACT_ATOMS: atom_id res chain seq x y z
N MET A 1 13.59 -12.17 28.75
CA MET A 1 13.77 -13.28 27.79
C MET A 1 13.51 -12.68 26.42
N ALA A 2 14.53 -12.57 25.57
CA ALA A 2 14.30 -12.12 24.19
C ALA A 2 13.41 -13.16 23.50
N LEU A 3 12.28 -12.74 22.92
CA LEU A 3 11.47 -13.64 22.10
C LEU A 3 12.34 -14.10 20.93
N SER A 4 12.67 -15.39 20.89
CA SER A 4 13.28 -16.00 19.70
C SER A 4 12.17 -16.24 18.69
N LEU A 5 12.33 -15.69 17.48
CA LEU A 5 11.43 -15.98 16.38
C LEU A 5 11.61 -17.44 15.93
N THR A 6 10.52 -18.05 15.49
CA THR A 6 10.55 -19.30 14.74
C THR A 6 11.18 -19.09 13.36
N VAL A 7 11.54 -20.18 12.69
CA VAL A 7 12.03 -20.13 11.29
C VAL A 7 10.98 -19.49 10.37
N GLU A 8 9.70 -19.83 10.57
CA GLU A 8 8.60 -19.33 9.74
C GLU A 8 8.33 -17.84 9.94
N GLU A 9 8.39 -17.35 11.19
CA GLU A 9 8.29 -15.92 11.48
C GLU A 9 9.50 -15.14 10.94
N THR A 10 10.69 -15.74 11.03
CA THR A 10 11.91 -15.17 10.45
C THR A 10 11.78 -15.04 8.93
N ASN A 11 11.33 -16.10 8.25
CA ASN A 11 11.09 -16.09 6.81
C ASN A 11 10.07 -15.03 6.40
N PHE A 12 8.98 -14.92 7.17
CA PHE A 12 7.97 -13.89 6.94
C PHE A 12 8.55 -12.48 7.04
N LEU A 13 9.27 -12.16 8.12
CA LEU A 13 9.90 -10.84 8.31
C LEU A 13 10.92 -10.52 7.21
N ARG A 14 11.66 -11.52 6.74
CA ARG A 14 12.57 -11.36 5.61
C ARG A 14 11.82 -10.93 4.35
N LEU A 15 10.71 -11.60 4.04
CA LEU A 15 9.90 -11.26 2.88
C LEU A 15 9.18 -9.90 3.03
N VAL A 16 8.77 -9.53 4.25
CA VAL A 16 8.29 -8.17 4.59
C VAL A 16 9.36 -7.12 4.26
N ALA A 17 10.60 -7.32 4.70
CA ALA A 17 11.70 -6.39 4.43
C ALA A 17 11.95 -6.23 2.93
N LEU A 18 11.83 -7.31 2.15
CA LEU A 18 12.00 -7.27 0.71
C LEU A 18 10.85 -6.53 0.01
N THR A 19 9.60 -6.79 0.41
CA THR A 19 8.39 -6.19 -0.20
C THR A 19 8.14 -4.72 0.18
N ILE A 20 8.46 -4.33 1.41
CA ILE A 20 8.21 -2.97 1.92
C ILE A 20 9.49 -2.11 1.95
N GLY A 21 10.67 -2.72 2.03
CA GLY A 21 11.95 -2.01 2.04
C GLY A 21 12.61 -1.91 0.67
N VAL A 22 12.93 -3.04 0.04
CA VAL A 22 13.72 -3.09 -1.19
C VAL A 22 12.87 -2.84 -2.45
N ALA A 23 11.75 -3.55 -2.58
CA ALA A 23 10.92 -3.50 -3.77
C ALA A 23 10.44 -2.08 -4.12
N PRO A 24 9.99 -1.23 -3.16
CA PRO A 24 9.57 0.13 -3.51
C PRO A 24 10.71 0.97 -4.09
N ARG A 25 11.96 0.78 -3.64
CA ARG A 25 13.11 1.50 -4.17
C ARG A 25 13.48 1.04 -5.58
N ALA A 26 13.46 -0.27 -5.83
CA ALA A 26 13.70 -0.81 -7.16
C ALA A 26 12.61 -0.41 -8.16
N VAL A 27 11.33 -0.48 -7.76
CA VAL A 27 10.20 0.01 -8.58
C VAL A 27 10.32 1.50 -8.84
N ARG A 28 10.75 2.30 -7.86
CA ARG A 28 10.97 3.73 -8.06
C ARG A 28 12.12 4.02 -9.03
N CYS A 29 13.22 3.29 -8.93
CA CYS A 29 14.33 3.40 -9.88
C CYS A 29 13.85 3.14 -11.32
N TYR A 30 13.07 2.09 -11.53
CA TYR A 30 12.46 1.81 -12.83
C TYR A 30 11.45 2.89 -13.24
N PHE A 31 10.59 3.33 -12.31
CA PHE A 31 9.61 4.38 -12.52
C PHE A 31 10.26 5.68 -13.00
N ASP A 32 11.32 6.14 -12.35
CA ASP A 32 12.02 7.38 -12.70
C ASP A 32 12.73 7.28 -14.05
N GLY A 33 13.14 6.08 -14.47
CA GLY A 33 13.65 5.82 -15.82
C GLY A 33 12.58 5.92 -16.91
N VAL A 34 11.32 5.56 -16.58
CA VAL A 34 10.18 5.64 -17.49
C VAL A 34 9.55 7.04 -17.49
N PHE A 35 9.42 7.64 -16.32
CA PHE A 35 8.83 8.95 -16.05
C PHE A 35 9.89 9.85 -15.45
N HIS A 36 10.70 10.48 -16.31
CA HIS A 36 11.82 11.30 -15.85
C HIS A 36 11.38 12.34 -14.81
N PRO A 37 12.03 12.46 -13.63
CA PRO A 37 11.56 13.30 -12.52
C PRO A 37 11.28 14.76 -12.93
N ASN A 38 12.15 15.36 -13.76
CA ASN A 38 11.99 16.73 -14.25
C ASN A 38 10.71 16.95 -15.09
N ASN A 39 10.18 15.89 -15.70
CA ASN A 39 9.01 15.94 -16.58
C ASN A 39 7.79 15.23 -15.96
N LEU A 40 7.89 14.79 -14.70
CA LEU A 40 6.85 13.99 -14.06
C LEU A 40 5.53 14.75 -14.01
N GLN A 41 5.55 16.01 -13.57
CA GLN A 41 4.34 16.84 -13.50
C GLN A 41 3.68 16.99 -14.87
N THR A 42 4.44 17.35 -15.91
CA THR A 42 3.91 17.48 -17.28
C THR A 42 3.34 16.16 -17.79
N THR A 43 4.01 15.05 -17.50
CA THR A 43 3.55 13.71 -17.90
C THR A 43 2.21 13.37 -17.24
N LEU A 44 2.07 13.64 -15.94
CA LEU A 44 0.83 13.43 -15.20
C LEU A 44 -0.32 14.29 -15.74
N LEU A 45 -0.06 15.57 -16.03
CA LEU A 45 -1.06 16.48 -16.61
C LEU A 45 -1.50 16.02 -18.01
N ASN A 46 -0.56 15.60 -18.86
CA ASN A 46 -0.89 15.07 -20.19
C ASN A 46 -1.74 13.79 -20.12
N GLN A 47 -1.62 13.04 -19.03
CA GLN A 47 -2.31 11.77 -18.80
C GLN A 47 -3.51 11.90 -17.86
N GLN A 48 -3.95 13.13 -17.59
CA GLN A 48 -5.02 13.43 -16.64
C GLN A 48 -6.32 12.67 -16.96
N LYS A 49 -6.71 12.59 -18.24
CA LYS A 49 -7.91 11.83 -18.65
C LYS A 49 -7.82 10.34 -18.27
N THR A 50 -6.65 9.73 -18.45
CA THR A 50 -6.41 8.33 -18.07
C THR A 50 -6.48 8.20 -16.54
N ILE A 51 -5.83 9.10 -15.81
CA ILE A 51 -5.81 9.09 -14.34
C ILE A 51 -7.21 9.32 -13.74
N ASP A 52 -8.01 10.21 -14.33
CA ASP A 52 -9.41 10.43 -13.97
C ASP A 52 -10.24 9.16 -14.18
N ASN A 53 -10.01 8.43 -15.27
CA ASN A 53 -10.65 7.14 -15.48
C ASN A 53 -10.26 6.13 -14.38
N LEU A 54 -8.98 6.09 -13.99
CA LEU A 54 -8.52 5.24 -12.89
C LEU A 54 -9.18 5.60 -11.54
N ARG A 55 -9.37 6.90 -11.28
CA ARG A 55 -9.98 7.41 -10.04
C ARG A 55 -11.50 7.22 -10.00
N TYR A 56 -12.22 7.73 -10.99
CA TYR A 56 -13.67 7.89 -10.93
C TYR A 56 -14.43 6.72 -11.56
N ARG A 57 -13.88 6.08 -12.60
CA ARG A 57 -14.54 4.96 -13.29
C ARG A 57 -14.09 3.62 -12.73
N LYS A 58 -12.79 3.34 -12.75
CA LYS A 58 -12.23 2.05 -12.31
C LYS A 58 -12.05 1.95 -10.79
N LYS A 59 -12.04 3.08 -10.08
CA LYS A 59 -11.87 3.16 -8.62
C LYS A 59 -10.62 2.44 -8.09
N VAL A 60 -9.55 2.43 -8.88
CA VAL A 60 -8.26 1.80 -8.50
C VAL A 60 -7.29 2.78 -7.87
N LEU A 61 -7.54 4.09 -7.98
CA LEU A 61 -6.83 5.14 -7.24
C LEU A 61 -7.67 5.63 -6.07
N THR A 62 -7.05 5.67 -4.90
CA THR A 62 -7.64 6.27 -3.70
C THR A 62 -7.64 7.80 -3.79
N SER A 63 -8.45 8.47 -2.97
CA SER A 63 -8.42 9.93 -2.87
C SER A 63 -7.04 10.45 -2.46
N VAL A 64 -6.38 9.75 -1.53
CA VAL A 64 -5.04 10.11 -1.05
C VAL A 64 -4.04 10.05 -2.20
N GLN A 65 -4.00 8.93 -2.94
CA GLN A 65 -3.10 8.78 -4.09
C GLN A 65 -3.37 9.82 -5.17
N TYR A 66 -4.64 10.08 -5.50
CA TYR A 66 -5.01 11.10 -6.48
C TYR A 66 -4.56 12.51 -6.05
N ASN A 67 -4.73 12.84 -4.77
CA ASN A 67 -4.25 14.10 -4.21
C ASN A 67 -2.72 14.19 -4.20
N THR A 68 -2.01 13.08 -3.99
CA THR A 68 -0.55 13.05 -4.12
C THR A 68 -0.07 13.41 -5.54
N LEU A 69 -0.89 13.13 -6.58
CA LEU A 69 -0.55 13.44 -7.97
C LEU A 69 -0.82 14.90 -8.37
N PHE A 70 -1.86 15.55 -7.81
CA PHE A 70 -2.34 16.85 -8.30
C PHE A 70 -2.52 17.93 -7.23
N HIS A 71 -2.56 17.56 -5.95
CA HIS A 71 -2.95 18.44 -4.84
C HIS A 71 -2.00 18.34 -3.63
N SER A 72 -0.74 17.96 -3.85
CA SER A 72 0.26 17.82 -2.79
C SER A 72 0.72 19.14 -2.16
N GLY A 73 0.35 20.29 -2.73
CA GLY A 73 0.79 21.63 -2.30
C GLY A 73 2.28 21.93 -2.53
N SER A 74 3.07 20.92 -2.91
CA SER A 74 4.49 20.98 -3.23
C SER A 74 4.75 20.33 -4.60
N ALA A 75 5.96 20.53 -5.15
CA ALA A 75 6.36 19.91 -6.41
C ALA A 75 6.21 18.38 -6.36
N VAL A 76 5.57 17.82 -7.38
CA VAL A 76 5.30 16.38 -7.45
C VAL A 76 6.60 15.61 -7.62
N THR A 77 6.81 14.61 -6.77
CA THR A 77 8.00 13.73 -6.81
C THR A 77 7.61 12.29 -6.52
N SER A 78 8.21 11.35 -7.26
CA SER A 78 8.04 9.90 -7.06
C SER A 78 8.50 9.42 -5.68
N LYS A 79 9.30 10.22 -4.96
CA LYS A 79 9.69 9.95 -3.56
C LYS A 79 8.48 9.85 -2.63
N ASN A 80 7.41 10.58 -2.94
CA ASN A 80 6.18 10.59 -2.16
C ASN A 80 5.18 9.52 -2.63
N PHE A 81 5.52 8.72 -3.64
CA PHE A 81 4.64 7.68 -4.16
C PHE A 81 4.89 6.37 -3.43
N ASP A 82 3.79 5.77 -2.96
CA ASP A 82 3.79 4.38 -2.51
C ASP A 82 3.98 3.42 -3.70
N ILE A 83 4.40 2.19 -3.42
CA ILE A 83 4.67 1.18 -4.45
C ILE A 83 3.42 0.83 -5.28
N THR A 84 2.23 0.85 -4.67
CA THR A 84 0.96 0.54 -5.34
C THR A 84 0.63 1.62 -6.36
N LEU A 85 0.84 2.90 -6.00
CA LEU A 85 0.67 4.03 -6.91
C LEU A 85 1.65 3.94 -8.07
N MET A 86 2.94 3.68 -7.81
CA MET A 86 3.94 3.53 -8.88
C MET A 86 3.59 2.39 -9.85
N ILE A 87 3.22 1.21 -9.33
CA ILE A 87 2.78 0.07 -10.15
C ILE A 87 1.52 0.44 -10.96
N CYS A 88 0.55 1.13 -10.35
CA CYS A 88 -0.69 1.55 -11.00
C CYS A 88 -0.42 2.50 -12.18
N LEU A 89 0.46 3.48 -12.02
CA LEU A 89 0.81 4.41 -13.08
C LEU A 89 1.59 3.70 -14.21
N LEU A 90 2.59 2.89 -13.87
CA LEU A 90 3.36 2.11 -14.85
C LEU A 90 2.45 1.26 -15.74
N ARG A 91 1.58 0.44 -15.16
CA ARG A 91 0.72 -0.45 -15.97
C ARG A 91 -0.35 0.25 -16.82
N ASN A 92 -0.70 1.49 -16.51
CA ASN A 92 -1.81 2.19 -17.19
C ASN A 92 -1.34 3.34 -18.09
N ILE A 93 -0.12 3.85 -17.90
CA ILE A 93 0.33 5.10 -18.53
C ILE A 93 1.62 4.90 -19.34
N SER A 94 2.49 3.95 -18.98
CA SER A 94 3.76 3.76 -19.71
C SER A 94 3.72 2.73 -20.83
N GLY A 95 2.53 2.20 -21.16
CA GLY A 95 2.38 1.22 -22.25
C GLY A 95 3.01 -0.14 -21.96
N ILE A 96 3.34 -0.45 -20.71
CA ILE A 96 3.81 -1.78 -20.31
C ILE A 96 2.70 -2.79 -20.57
N ALA A 97 2.99 -3.79 -21.40
CA ALA A 97 2.04 -4.85 -21.69
C ALA A 97 1.73 -5.66 -20.41
N PRO A 98 0.46 -6.04 -20.18
CA PRO A 98 0.12 -6.96 -19.10
C PRO A 98 0.75 -8.34 -19.37
N PRO A 99 1.03 -9.13 -18.32
CA PRO A 99 1.22 -10.57 -18.47
C PRO A 99 0.00 -11.20 -19.13
N VAL A 100 0.18 -12.37 -19.74
CA VAL A 100 -0.93 -13.13 -20.35
C VAL A 100 -2.08 -13.38 -19.36
N THR A 101 -1.75 -13.60 -18.09
CA THR A 101 -2.70 -13.82 -16.99
C THR A 101 -3.20 -12.53 -16.33
N GLY A 102 -2.78 -11.35 -16.81
CA GLY A 102 -3.07 -10.07 -16.18
C GLY A 102 -2.22 -9.78 -14.93
N TYR A 103 -2.52 -8.66 -14.27
CA TYR A 103 -1.76 -8.13 -13.11
C TYR A 103 -2.27 -8.62 -11.74
N ASP A 104 -3.30 -9.46 -11.72
CA ASP A 104 -3.98 -9.93 -10.51
C ASP A 104 -3.69 -11.41 -10.24
N THR A 105 -2.94 -12.06 -11.11
CA THR A 105 -2.51 -13.47 -11.00
C THR A 105 -0.99 -13.54 -11.04
N LEU A 106 -0.41 -14.44 -10.24
CA LEU A 106 1.05 -14.67 -10.25
C LEU A 106 1.46 -15.16 -11.65
N PRO A 107 2.36 -14.46 -12.37
CA PRO A 107 2.79 -14.87 -13.70
C PRO A 107 3.63 -16.15 -13.70
N SER A 108 3.72 -16.81 -14.86
CA SER A 108 4.63 -17.94 -15.05
C SER A 108 6.08 -17.53 -14.77
N PRO A 109 6.89 -18.35 -14.07
CA PRO A 109 8.33 -18.09 -13.85
C PRO A 109 9.13 -17.78 -15.13
N SER A 110 8.69 -18.30 -16.28
CA SER A 110 9.32 -18.06 -17.58
C SER A 110 9.02 -16.67 -18.18
N ASP A 111 7.96 -16.00 -17.72
CA ASP A 111 7.61 -14.65 -18.18
C ASP A 111 8.47 -13.63 -17.44
N ILE A 112 9.53 -13.16 -18.11
CA ILE A 112 10.50 -12.19 -17.59
C ILE A 112 10.20 -10.75 -18.04
N SER A 113 8.98 -10.49 -18.53
CA SER A 113 8.57 -9.16 -18.97
C SER A 113 8.44 -8.19 -17.78
N LYS A 114 8.55 -6.88 -18.04
CA LYS A 114 8.36 -5.84 -17.02
C LYS A 114 6.96 -5.87 -16.43
N GLY A 115 5.94 -6.19 -17.24
CA GLY A 115 4.58 -6.39 -16.75
C GLY A 115 4.49 -7.52 -15.75
N ALA A 116 5.18 -8.64 -16.01
CA ALA A 116 5.21 -9.79 -15.11
C ALA A 116 5.97 -9.49 -13.82
N ASP A 117 7.09 -8.78 -13.89
CA ASP A 117 7.84 -8.38 -12.70
C ASP A 117 7.02 -7.45 -11.78
N LEU A 118 6.28 -6.49 -12.35
CA LEU A 118 5.37 -5.65 -11.57
C LEU A 118 4.21 -6.47 -10.95
N ALA A 119 3.69 -7.46 -11.68
CA ALA A 119 2.64 -8.34 -11.17
C ALA A 119 3.13 -9.24 -10.02
N ARG A 120 4.36 -9.78 -10.09
CA ARG A 120 5.00 -10.53 -8.99
C ARG A 120 5.14 -9.70 -7.73
N ILE A 121 5.70 -8.49 -7.86
CA ILE A 121 5.88 -7.58 -6.72
C ILE A 121 4.53 -7.30 -6.04
N LYS A 122 3.50 -6.99 -6.84
CA LYS A 122 2.15 -6.78 -6.33
C LYS A 122 1.60 -8.04 -5.64
N HIS A 123 1.76 -9.20 -6.25
CA HIS A 123 1.28 -10.47 -5.71
C HIS A 123 1.87 -10.77 -4.33
N TYR A 124 3.21 -10.74 -4.20
CA TYR A 124 3.86 -11.04 -2.93
C TYR A 124 3.60 -9.98 -1.86
N ARG A 125 3.54 -8.69 -2.23
CA ARG A 125 3.14 -7.63 -1.30
C ARG A 125 1.72 -7.85 -0.77
N ASN A 126 0.79 -8.30 -1.61
CA ASN A 126 -0.56 -8.65 -1.18
C ASN A 126 -0.59 -9.92 -0.33
N LYS A 127 0.19 -10.96 -0.66
CA LYS A 127 0.33 -12.17 0.17
C LYS A 127 0.77 -11.82 1.59
N ILE A 128 1.79 -10.96 1.72
CA ILE A 128 2.27 -10.47 3.02
C ILE A 128 1.21 -9.63 3.74
N ALA A 129 0.57 -8.69 3.04
CA ALA A 129 -0.42 -7.80 3.65
C ALA A 129 -1.69 -8.52 4.15
N HIS A 130 -2.00 -9.69 3.59
CA HIS A 130 -3.16 -10.50 3.96
C HIS A 130 -2.83 -11.71 4.84
N SER A 131 -1.56 -11.88 5.24
CA SER A 131 -1.16 -12.95 6.15
C SER A 131 -1.73 -12.71 7.54
N THR A 132 -2.35 -13.72 8.16
CA THR A 132 -3.01 -13.58 9.47
C THR A 132 -2.13 -13.99 10.65
N ASP A 133 -1.12 -14.83 10.42
CA ASP A 133 -0.29 -15.46 11.45
C ASP A 133 1.19 -15.03 11.39
N SER A 134 1.55 -14.16 10.43
CA SER A 134 2.91 -13.68 10.21
C SER A 134 3.95 -14.79 10.09
N LYS A 135 3.58 -15.92 9.48
CA LYS A 135 4.43 -17.10 9.28
C LYS A 135 4.51 -17.47 7.81
N LEU A 136 5.66 -17.99 7.41
CA LEU A 136 5.88 -18.46 6.04
C LEU A 136 6.73 -19.73 6.03
N LEU A 137 6.18 -20.80 5.44
CA LEU A 137 6.87 -22.08 5.33
C LEU A 137 8.16 -21.94 4.53
N SER A 138 9.18 -22.72 4.87
CA SER A 138 10.50 -22.61 4.25
C SER A 138 10.48 -22.77 2.73
N GLN A 139 9.71 -23.72 2.21
CA GLN A 139 9.58 -23.91 0.76
C GLN A 139 8.92 -22.70 0.08
N GLU A 140 7.81 -22.21 0.64
CA GLU A 140 7.12 -21.04 0.11
C GLU A 140 7.99 -19.78 0.17
N PHE A 141 8.79 -19.65 1.23
CA PHE A 141 9.77 -18.57 1.38
C PHE A 141 10.82 -18.63 0.30
N GLU A 142 11.42 -19.79 0.05
CA GLU A 142 12.45 -19.95 -0.97
C GLU A 142 11.92 -19.62 -2.38
N ASP A 143 10.73 -20.13 -2.72
CA ASP A 143 10.09 -19.84 -3.99
C ASP A 143 9.78 -18.35 -4.14
N ALA A 144 9.17 -17.75 -3.11
CA ALA A 144 8.85 -16.32 -3.10
C ALA A 144 10.09 -15.44 -3.17
N TRP A 145 11.14 -15.77 -2.43
CA TRP A 145 12.37 -15.01 -2.38
C TRP A 145 13.07 -14.97 -3.74
N ASN A 146 13.18 -16.13 -4.38
CA ASN A 146 13.87 -16.25 -5.66
C ASN A 146 13.09 -15.54 -6.77
N ASP A 147 11.78 -15.73 -6.84
CA ASP A 147 10.95 -15.09 -7.86
C ASP A 147 10.89 -13.56 -7.68
N LEU A 148 10.63 -13.10 -6.45
CA LEU A 148 10.54 -11.68 -6.13
C LEU A 148 11.89 -10.98 -6.22
N GLY A 149 12.96 -11.57 -5.67
CA GLY A 149 14.31 -11.00 -5.72
C GLY A 149 14.83 -10.85 -7.16
N THR A 150 14.51 -11.81 -8.02
CA THR A 150 14.85 -11.72 -9.45
C THR A 150 14.03 -10.62 -10.14
N ALA A 151 12.73 -10.50 -9.87
CA ALA A 151 11.90 -9.43 -10.41
C ALA A 151 12.38 -8.03 -9.97
N ILE A 152 12.76 -7.88 -8.69
CA ILE A 152 13.38 -6.66 -8.15
C ILE A 152 14.67 -6.34 -8.91
N GLY A 153 15.56 -7.32 -9.08
CA GLY A 153 16.81 -7.15 -9.82
C GLY A 153 16.59 -6.77 -11.28
N ARG A 154 15.62 -7.38 -11.97
CA ARG A 154 15.28 -7.03 -13.35
C ARG A 154 14.72 -5.61 -13.47
N LEU A 155 13.93 -5.14 -12.50
CA LEU A 155 13.35 -3.79 -12.53
C LEU A 155 14.37 -2.71 -12.14
N GLY A 156 15.02 -2.86 -10.99
CA GLY A 156 15.91 -1.84 -10.43
C GLY A 156 17.38 -1.99 -10.82
N GLY A 157 17.79 -3.14 -11.37
CA GLY A 157 19.17 -3.44 -11.74
C GLY A 157 19.95 -4.23 -10.68
N ILE A 158 21.22 -4.48 -10.99
CA ILE A 158 22.10 -5.40 -10.26
C ILE A 158 22.31 -5.02 -8.78
N VAL A 159 22.29 -3.73 -8.46
CA VAL A 159 22.47 -3.23 -7.08
C VAL A 159 21.37 -3.74 -6.17
N PHE A 160 20.11 -3.67 -6.61
CA PHE A 160 18.99 -4.19 -5.82
C PHE A 160 18.97 -5.71 -5.76
N GLN A 161 19.44 -6.38 -6.82
CA GLN A 161 19.59 -7.83 -6.80
C GLN A 161 20.62 -8.27 -5.75
N GLN A 162 21.77 -7.61 -5.70
CA GLN A 162 22.80 -7.84 -4.69
C GLN A 162 22.28 -7.56 -3.29
N GLU A 163 21.53 -6.48 -3.09
CA GLU A 163 20.91 -6.17 -1.81
C GLU A 163 19.93 -7.26 -1.36
N CYS A 164 19.12 -7.81 -2.28
CA CYS A 164 18.28 -8.97 -1.99
C CYS A 164 19.13 -10.17 -1.55
N PHE A 165 20.19 -10.50 -2.26
CA PHE A 165 21.06 -11.62 -1.84
C PHE A 165 21.68 -11.41 -0.47
N SER A 166 22.22 -10.21 -0.21
CA SER A 166 22.81 -9.84 1.07
C SER A 166 21.81 -9.98 2.21
N LEU A 167 20.60 -9.42 2.07
CA LEU A 167 19.54 -9.52 3.06
C LEU A 167 19.20 -10.97 3.41
N LYS A 168 19.17 -11.89 2.44
CA LYS A 168 18.90 -13.31 2.72
C LYS A 168 19.93 -13.93 3.66
N SER A 169 21.18 -13.52 3.52
CA SER A 169 22.30 -14.05 4.33
C SER A 169 22.48 -13.33 5.67
N SER A 170 21.95 -12.11 5.81
CA SER A 170 22.10 -11.30 7.02
C SER A 170 21.25 -11.78 8.19
N ASN A 171 21.75 -11.57 9.41
CA ASN A 171 20.97 -11.73 10.62
C ASN A 171 19.93 -10.59 10.73
N LEU A 172 18.76 -10.89 11.29
CA LEU A 172 17.67 -9.93 11.50
C LEU A 172 18.06 -8.78 12.44
N ASP A 173 19.09 -8.96 13.27
CA ASP A 173 19.64 -7.93 14.15
C ASP A 173 20.67 -7.01 13.47
N SER A 174 21.00 -7.26 12.20
CA SER A 174 21.89 -6.40 11.43
C SER A 174 21.27 -5.02 11.20
N GLU A 175 22.12 -4.00 11.06
CA GLU A 175 21.67 -2.61 10.88
C GLU A 175 20.75 -2.47 9.65
N CYS A 176 21.04 -3.21 8.58
CA CYS A 176 20.23 -3.21 7.37
C CYS A 176 18.77 -3.64 7.63
N TYR A 177 18.56 -4.69 8.44
CA TYR A 177 17.21 -5.10 8.83
C TYR A 177 16.58 -4.12 9.82
N LYS A 178 17.34 -3.65 10.80
CA LYS A 178 16.85 -2.68 11.80
C LYS A 178 16.33 -1.43 11.13
N ASP A 179 17.08 -0.84 10.20
CA ASP A 179 16.67 0.36 9.48
C ASP A 179 15.35 0.15 8.73
N ILE A 180 15.22 -0.98 8.01
CA ILE A 180 13.99 -1.29 7.28
C ILE A 180 12.82 -1.47 8.25
N LEU A 181 12.99 -2.26 9.30
CA LEU A 181 11.93 -2.57 10.27
C LEU A 181 11.53 -1.33 11.11
N LEU A 182 12.49 -0.47 11.46
CA LEU A 182 12.24 0.80 12.15
C LEU A 182 11.46 1.76 11.25
N ASN A 183 11.84 1.89 9.98
CA ASN A 183 11.09 2.72 9.03
C ASN A 183 9.64 2.22 8.85
N ILE A 184 9.44 0.90 8.79
CA ILE A 184 8.11 0.29 8.75
C ILE A 184 7.32 0.62 10.01
N ARG A 185 7.94 0.46 11.20
CA ARG A 185 7.32 0.76 12.49
C ARG A 185 6.93 2.23 12.60
N HIS A 186 7.83 3.15 12.28
CA HIS A 186 7.55 4.59 12.30
C HIS A 186 6.38 4.95 11.39
N SER A 187 6.33 4.37 10.18
CA SER A 187 5.20 4.58 9.26
C SER A 187 3.87 4.08 9.84
N GLN A 188 3.87 2.94 10.56
CA GLN A 188 2.68 2.40 11.22
C GLN A 188 2.23 3.25 12.42
N ASP A 189 3.18 3.77 13.20
CA ASP A 189 2.91 4.62 14.36
C ASP A 189 2.30 5.96 13.92
N GLU A 190 2.82 6.58 12.85
CA GLU A 190 2.27 7.81 12.26
C GLU A 190 0.82 7.64 11.80
N VAL A 191 0.53 6.51 11.12
CA VAL A 191 -0.83 6.17 10.69
C VAL A 191 -1.74 5.97 11.89
N SER A 192 -1.28 5.24 12.91
CA SER A 192 -2.05 4.98 14.14
C SER A 192 -2.37 6.27 14.90
N HIS A 193 -1.39 7.16 15.04
CA HIS A 193 -1.57 8.45 15.69
C HIS A 193 -2.55 9.34 14.91
N THR A 194 -2.43 9.38 13.58
CA THR A 194 -3.35 10.13 12.71
C THR A 194 -4.78 9.62 12.84
N MET A 195 -4.98 8.30 12.87
CA MET A 195 -6.30 7.70 13.07
C MET A 195 -6.89 8.05 14.44
N ALA A 196 -6.09 8.01 15.51
CA ALA A 196 -6.55 8.38 16.85
C ALA A 196 -7.08 9.83 16.89
N ASN A 197 -6.32 10.77 16.31
CA ASN A 197 -6.71 12.19 16.26
C ASN A 197 -8.00 12.40 15.43
N MET A 198 -8.17 11.66 14.33
CA MET A 198 -9.40 11.71 13.54
C MET A 198 -10.61 11.18 14.32
N VAL A 199 -10.45 10.08 15.07
CA VAL A 199 -11.51 9.51 15.90
C VAL A 199 -11.93 10.50 17.00
N GLU A 200 -10.97 11.16 17.66
CA GLU A 200 -11.26 12.19 18.66
C GLU A 200 -12.04 13.37 18.05
N ALA A 201 -11.59 13.89 16.91
CA ALA A 201 -12.26 15.00 16.22
C ALA A 201 -13.69 14.64 15.77
N LEU A 202 -13.91 13.41 15.30
CA LEU A 202 -15.24 12.90 14.96
C LEU A 202 -16.12 12.77 16.20
N THR A 203 -15.57 12.24 17.30
CA THR A 203 -16.30 12.05 18.56
C THR A 203 -16.80 13.39 19.11
N LYS A 204 -15.93 14.42 19.10
CA LYS A 204 -16.30 15.78 19.50
C LYS A 204 -17.42 16.36 18.63
N LYS A 205 -17.33 16.22 17.30
CA LYS A 205 -18.39 16.68 16.38
C LYS A 205 -19.72 15.97 16.62
N THR A 206 -19.70 14.67 16.93
CA THR A 206 -20.92 13.92 17.24
C THR A 206 -21.56 14.44 18.53
N LEU A 207 -20.78 14.67 19.59
CA LEU A 207 -21.28 15.25 20.85
C LEU A 207 -21.87 16.64 20.65
N ASP A 208 -21.19 17.51 19.89
CA ASP A 208 -21.70 18.84 19.56
C ASP A 208 -23.05 18.76 18.82
N MET A 209 -23.20 17.81 17.91
CA MET A 209 -24.44 17.58 17.15
C MET A 209 -25.57 17.03 18.05
N GLU A 210 -25.26 16.11 18.97
CA GLU A 210 -26.22 15.60 19.96
C GLU A 210 -26.73 16.71 20.89
N ASN A 211 -25.84 17.59 21.35
CA ASN A 211 -26.22 18.75 22.17
C ASN A 211 -27.14 19.70 21.39
N ILE A 212 -26.81 20.01 20.14
CA ILE A 212 -27.68 20.85 19.27
C ILE A 212 -29.05 20.20 19.08
N LEU A 213 -29.13 18.89 18.86
CA LEU A 213 -30.41 18.17 18.72
C LEU A 213 -31.23 18.19 20.02
N GLN A 214 -30.58 18.13 21.19
CA GLN A 214 -31.26 18.27 22.48
C GLN A 214 -31.81 19.69 22.71
N ASP A 215 -31.10 20.72 22.25
CA ASP A 215 -31.50 22.12 22.41
C ASP A 215 -32.58 22.56 21.40
N THR A 216 -32.64 21.92 20.22
CA THR A 216 -33.55 22.32 19.13
C THR A 216 -34.92 21.62 19.20
N VAL A 217 -35.05 20.49 19.92
CA VAL A 217 -36.32 19.77 20.09
C VAL A 217 -36.94 20.09 21.46
N PRO A 218 -38.07 20.82 21.54
CA PRO A 218 -38.71 21.10 22.82
C PRO A 218 -39.19 19.80 23.49
N GLN A 219 -39.08 19.71 24.82
CA GLN A 219 -39.44 18.50 25.59
C GLN A 219 -40.89 18.00 25.38
N ASN A 220 -41.78 18.79 24.77
CA ASN A 220 -43.17 18.46 24.52
C ASN A 220 -43.44 17.57 23.28
N ILE A 221 -42.47 17.39 22.37
CA ILE A 221 -42.57 16.48 21.20
C ILE A 221 -42.02 15.08 21.53
N ARG A 222 -41.14 14.99 22.54
CA ARG A 222 -40.42 13.76 22.93
C ARG A 222 -41.35 12.61 23.36
N GLY A 223 -42.61 12.90 23.71
CA GLY A 223 -43.61 11.92 24.18
C GLY A 223 -44.69 11.49 23.19
N LYS A 224 -44.78 12.05 21.97
CA LYS A 224 -45.90 11.72 21.04
C LYS A 224 -45.52 10.92 19.80
N GLU A 225 -44.28 11.01 19.30
CA GLU A 225 -43.87 10.23 18.10
C GLU A 225 -43.15 8.91 18.43
N TYR A 226 -42.46 8.81 19.58
CA TYR A 226 -41.79 7.56 20.00
C TYR A 226 -42.77 6.41 20.33
N VAL A 227 -43.99 6.74 20.76
CA VAL A 227 -45.04 5.73 21.03
C VAL A 227 -45.69 5.23 19.74
N GLN A 228 -45.68 6.03 18.67
CA GLN A 228 -46.33 5.66 17.40
C GLN A 228 -45.43 4.81 16.50
N LEU A 229 -44.11 5.01 16.54
CA LEU A 229 -43.12 4.18 15.81
C LEU A 229 -42.93 2.78 16.42
N ASN A 230 -42.98 2.63 17.75
CA ASN A 230 -42.87 1.31 18.39
C ASN A 230 -44.14 0.46 18.32
N LYS A 231 -45.29 1.05 17.97
CA LYS A 231 -46.54 0.31 17.76
C LYS A 231 -46.65 -0.32 16.36
N LEU A 232 -45.89 0.16 15.38
CA LEU A 232 -45.90 -0.37 14.01
C LEU A 232 -44.85 -1.48 13.76
N ILE A 233 -44.01 -1.79 14.75
CA ILE A 233 -42.92 -2.78 14.64
C ILE A 233 -43.27 -4.08 15.40
N ILE A 234 -44.37 -4.13 16.16
CA ILE A 234 -44.76 -5.27 17.01
C ILE A 234 -46.16 -5.84 16.66
N GLU A 235 -46.75 -5.47 15.52
CA GLU A 235 -47.88 -6.21 14.89
C GLU A 235 -47.51 -6.59 13.45
#